data_AF-A0A4V1QNQ7-F1
#
_entry.id   AF-A0A4V1QNQ7-F1
#
_cell.length_a   1.000
_cell.length_b   1.000
_cell.length_c   1.000
_cell.angle_alpha   90.00
_cell.angle_beta   90.00
_cell.angle_gamma   90.00
#
_symmetry.space_group_name_H-M   'P 1'
#
loop_
_entity.id
_entity.type
_entity.pdbx_description
1 polymer ?
#
loop_
_entity_poly.entity_id
_entity_poly.type
_entity_poly.pdbx_seq_one_letter_code
_entity_poly.pdbx_strand_id
1 'polypeptide(L)'
;MAHASNVVQCEGPDSPHAFDIVPLQPRNGTLDAKCPICRGHGQWNTEIDLVSFRCKRAVCDYCLGAGWIETGDDPVGHPDIVMTPDGYPKWVVAYDPRRDPEQLPTETAPAL
;
A
#
# COMPACT_ATOMS: atom_id res chain seq x y z
N MET A 1 -14.92 32.06 -7.29
CA MET A 1 -13.98 31.77 -8.38
C MET A 1 -13.53 30.34 -8.23
N ALA A 2 -13.61 29.52 -9.29
CA ALA A 2 -12.98 28.20 -9.27
C ALA A 2 -11.46 28.41 -9.20
N HIS A 3 -10.80 27.80 -8.23
CA HIS A 3 -9.35 27.82 -8.17
C HIS A 3 -8.80 27.17 -9.44
N ALA A 4 -7.73 27.73 -10.02
CA ALA A 4 -7.02 27.06 -11.10
C ALA A 4 -6.60 25.67 -10.60
N SER A 5 -7.08 24.61 -11.26
CA SER A 5 -6.80 23.23 -10.91
C SER A 5 -5.73 22.68 -11.83
N ASN A 6 -4.65 22.14 -11.28
CA ASN A 6 -3.64 21.38 -12.04
C ASN A 6 -3.63 19.94 -11.51
N VAL A 7 -4.73 19.24 -11.79
CA VAL A 7 -4.96 17.88 -11.30
C VAL A 7 -4.19 16.89 -12.16
N VAL A 8 -3.29 16.15 -11.51
CA VAL A 8 -2.56 15.01 -12.08
C VAL A 8 -3.24 13.72 -11.63
N GLN A 9 -3.48 12.83 -12.58
CA GLN A 9 -3.89 11.45 -12.30
C GLN A 9 -2.64 10.57 -12.31
N CYS A 10 -2.52 9.70 -11.33
CA CYS A 10 -1.43 8.74 -11.22
C CYS A 10 -1.99 7.35 -11.50
N GLU A 11 -1.35 6.61 -12.39
CA GLU A 11 -1.76 5.23 -12.73
C GLU A 11 -1.24 4.22 -11.71
N GLY A 12 -0.15 4.57 -11.02
CA GLY A 12 0.52 3.67 -10.09
C GLY A 12 1.54 4.35 -9.17
N PRO A 13 2.14 3.58 -8.24
CA PRO A 13 3.18 4.06 -7.31
C PRO A 13 4.48 4.51 -8.00
N ASP A 14 4.65 4.19 -9.28
CA ASP A 14 5.74 4.63 -10.15
C ASP A 14 5.46 5.96 -10.87
N SER A 15 4.22 6.45 -10.83
CA SER A 15 3.81 7.69 -11.49
C SER A 15 4.51 8.93 -10.89
N PRO A 16 4.78 9.96 -11.72
CA PRO A 16 5.18 11.26 -11.22
C PRO A 16 4.13 11.80 -10.23
N HIS A 17 4.58 12.32 -9.09
CA HIS A 17 3.74 12.83 -7.99
C HIS A 17 2.97 11.77 -7.16
N ALA A 18 3.22 10.47 -7.38
CA ALA A 18 2.59 9.40 -6.60
C ALA A 18 2.84 9.52 -5.08
N PHE A 19 3.98 10.07 -4.67
CA PHE A 19 4.36 10.21 -3.25
C PHE A 19 4.45 11.66 -2.78
N ASP A 20 4.10 12.63 -3.62
CA ASP A 20 4.07 14.03 -3.21
C ASP A 20 3.15 14.19 -2.01
N ILE A 21 3.61 14.90 -0.99
CA ILE A 21 2.93 15.12 0.31
C ILE A 21 2.48 13.84 1.05
N VAL A 22 2.96 12.66 0.64
CA VAL A 22 2.72 11.40 1.36
C VAL A 22 3.89 11.18 2.32
N PRO A 23 3.69 11.21 3.64
CA PRO A 23 4.79 11.00 4.58
C PRO A 23 5.29 9.56 4.50
N LEU A 24 6.57 9.37 4.79
CA LEU A 24 7.10 8.05 5.12
C LEU A 24 6.52 7.60 6.46
N GLN A 25 6.09 6.35 6.54
CA GLN A 25 5.56 5.79 7.79
C GLN A 25 6.68 5.65 8.82
N PRO A 26 6.48 6.07 10.08
CA PRO A 26 7.50 5.98 11.11
C PRO A 26 7.66 4.51 11.53
N ARG A 27 8.78 3.89 11.13
CA ARG A 27 9.15 2.53 11.55
C ARG A 27 10.67 2.41 11.64
N ASN A 28 11.16 1.66 12.62
CA ASN A 28 12.58 1.56 12.96
C ASN A 28 12.98 0.20 13.56
N GLY A 29 12.18 -0.85 13.35
CA GLY A 29 12.52 -2.18 13.80
C GLY A 29 13.71 -2.74 13.04
N THR A 30 14.51 -3.58 13.73
CA THR A 30 15.75 -4.15 13.20
C THR A 30 15.55 -5.02 11.95
N LEU A 31 14.35 -5.57 11.78
CA LEU A 31 13.98 -6.39 10.62
C LEU A 31 13.09 -5.64 9.63
N ASP A 32 12.90 -4.33 9.77
CA ASP A 32 12.02 -3.58 8.89
C ASP A 32 12.76 -3.13 7.63
N ALA A 33 12.38 -3.65 6.47
CA ALA A 33 12.73 -3.06 5.19
C ALA A 33 11.59 -2.20 4.66
N LYS A 34 11.96 -1.15 3.92
CA LYS A 34 10.98 -0.36 3.17
C LYS A 34 10.34 -1.26 2.12
N CYS A 35 9.02 -1.14 1.98
CA CYS A 35 8.31 -1.78 0.88
C CYS A 35 8.96 -1.35 -0.47
N PRO A 36 9.31 -2.29 -1.36
CA PRO A 36 9.96 -1.96 -2.63
C PRO A 36 9.04 -1.18 -3.58
N ILE A 37 7.72 -1.37 -3.45
CA ILE A 37 6.70 -0.74 -4.29
C ILE A 37 6.44 0.71 -3.83
N CYS A 38 5.97 0.89 -2.60
CA CYS A 38 5.60 2.22 -2.09
C CYS A 38 6.73 2.91 -1.31
N ARG A 39 7.95 2.33 -1.27
CA ARG A 39 9.17 2.94 -0.71
C ARG A 39 9.08 3.46 0.73
N GLY A 40 8.23 2.88 1.56
CA GLY A 40 8.01 3.35 2.95
C GLY A 40 6.73 4.17 3.17
N HIS A 41 5.99 4.53 2.12
CA HIS A 41 4.84 5.43 2.24
C HIS A 41 3.52 4.74 2.64
N GLY A 42 3.37 3.45 2.34
CA GLY A 42 2.16 2.65 2.60
C GLY A 42 1.00 2.94 1.65
N GLN A 43 0.98 4.13 1.05
CA GLN A 43 -0.05 4.63 0.15
C GLN A 43 0.59 5.48 -0.95
N TRP A 44 -0.17 5.77 -2.00
CA TRP A 44 0.23 6.65 -3.10
C TRP A 44 -0.98 7.45 -3.58
N ASN A 45 -0.76 8.62 -4.18
CA ASN A 45 -1.81 9.47 -4.71
C ASN A 45 -2.34 8.86 -6.01
N THR A 46 -3.65 8.63 -6.13
CA THR A 46 -4.30 8.33 -7.42
C THR A 46 -4.67 9.61 -8.18
N GLU A 47 -4.90 10.70 -7.44
CA GLU A 47 -5.17 12.03 -7.97
C GLU A 47 -4.53 13.06 -7.05
N ILE A 48 -3.88 14.08 -7.60
CA ILE A 48 -3.37 15.22 -6.83
C ILE A 48 -3.51 16.53 -7.61
N ASP A 49 -4.10 17.54 -6.97
CA ASP A 49 -4.06 18.92 -7.47
C ASP A 49 -2.75 19.58 -7.03
N LEU A 50 -1.86 19.89 -7.96
CA LEU A 50 -0.55 20.47 -7.66
C LEU A 50 -0.63 21.92 -7.14
N VAL A 51 -1.79 22.57 -7.24
CA VAL A 51 -2.00 23.93 -6.71
C VAL A 51 -2.44 23.90 -5.25
N SER A 52 -3.47 23.10 -4.93
CA SER A 52 -4.04 23.04 -3.58
C SER A 52 -3.50 21.88 -2.72
N PHE A 53 -2.75 20.96 -3.32
CA PHE A 53 -2.28 19.70 -2.73
C PHE A 53 -3.41 18.81 -2.16
N ARG A 54 -4.65 19.03 -2.61
CA ARG A 54 -5.74 18.08 -2.35
C ARG A 54 -5.50 16.82 -3.18
N CYS A 55 -5.68 15.65 -2.57
CA CYS A 55 -5.39 14.39 -3.22
C CYS A 55 -6.42 13.30 -2.87
N LYS A 56 -6.49 12.29 -3.73
CA LYS A 56 -7.08 10.98 -3.47
C LYS A 56 -5.94 9.97 -3.40
N ARG A 57 -6.04 8.99 -2.51
CA ARG A 57 -4.97 8.02 -2.26
C ARG A 57 -5.48 6.59 -2.36
N ALA A 58 -4.63 5.71 -2.85
CA ALA A 58 -4.81 4.27 -2.79
C ALA A 58 -3.82 3.65 -1.79
N VAL A 59 -4.26 2.58 -1.14
CA VAL A 59 -3.42 1.76 -0.28
C VAL A 59 -2.48 0.94 -1.16
N CYS A 60 -1.24 0.74 -0.72
CA CYS A 60 -0.31 -0.14 -1.40
C CYS A 60 -0.74 -1.61 -1.20
N ASP A 61 -1.07 -2.31 -2.29
CA ASP A 61 -1.53 -3.70 -2.24
C ASP A 61 -0.44 -4.69 -1.79
N TYR A 62 0.84 -4.32 -1.96
CA TYR A 62 1.95 -5.19 -1.57
C TYR A 62 2.19 -5.22 -0.04
N CYS A 63 2.22 -4.05 0.59
CA CYS A 63 2.46 -3.93 2.04
C CYS A 63 1.17 -3.67 2.84
N LEU A 64 0.01 -3.68 2.18
CA LEU A 64 -1.31 -3.46 2.77
C LEU A 64 -1.40 -2.19 3.63
N GLY A 65 -0.75 -1.11 3.19
CA GLY A 65 -0.76 0.17 3.92
C GLY A 65 0.34 0.34 4.96
N ALA A 66 1.11 -0.71 5.28
CA ALA A 66 2.13 -0.63 6.32
C ALA A 66 3.32 0.26 5.92
N GLY A 67 3.64 0.35 4.62
CA GLY A 67 4.82 1.04 4.10
C GLY A 67 6.13 0.24 4.24
N TRP A 68 6.12 -0.76 5.12
CA TRP A 68 7.27 -1.57 5.47
C TRP A 68 6.94 -3.03 5.34
N ILE A 69 7.96 -3.83 5.08
CA ILE A 69 7.93 -5.29 5.12
C ILE A 69 8.94 -5.74 6.16
N GLU A 70 8.59 -6.74 6.95
CA GLU A 70 9.59 -7.41 7.79
C GLU A 70 10.50 -8.22 6.86
N THR A 71 11.79 -8.35 7.14
CA THR A 71 12.77 -9.08 6.31
C THR A 71 13.11 -10.46 6.85
N GLY A 72 12.31 -10.98 7.79
CA GLY A 72 12.40 -12.37 8.24
C GLY A 72 11.53 -13.32 7.42
N ASP A 73 11.66 -14.61 7.70
CA ASP A 73 10.81 -15.67 7.15
C ASP A 73 9.52 -15.86 7.97
N ASP A 74 9.32 -15.00 8.97
CA ASP A 74 8.12 -15.00 9.80
C ASP A 74 6.88 -14.68 8.96
N PRO A 75 5.76 -15.38 9.18
CA PRO A 75 4.52 -15.12 8.46
C PRO A 75 3.97 -13.73 8.81
N VAL A 76 3.33 -13.08 7.83
CA VAL A 76 2.87 -11.70 7.99
C VAL A 76 1.49 -11.69 8.64
N GLY A 77 1.39 -11.06 9.80
CA GLY A 77 0.13 -10.87 10.51
C GLY A 77 -0.71 -9.74 9.92
N HIS A 78 -1.98 -9.99 9.61
CA HIS A 78 -2.95 -8.95 9.23
C HIS A 78 -4.23 -9.06 10.07
N PRO A 79 -4.94 -7.93 10.32
CA PRO A 79 -6.24 -7.99 10.98
C PRO A 79 -7.24 -8.70 10.08
N ASP A 80 -8.04 -9.58 10.68
CA ASP A 80 -9.11 -10.32 9.99
C ASP A 80 -10.32 -10.51 10.91
N ILE A 81 -11.45 -10.89 10.33
CA ILE A 81 -12.70 -11.17 11.05
C ILE A 81 -13.18 -12.58 10.69
N VAL A 82 -13.25 -13.44 11.72
CA VAL A 82 -13.80 -14.79 11.59
C VAL A 82 -15.10 -14.93 12.36
N MET A 83 -16.00 -15.78 11.86
CA MET A 83 -17.21 -16.16 12.58
C MET A 83 -16.88 -17.18 13.66
N THR A 84 -17.32 -16.92 14.89
CA THR A 84 -17.20 -17.89 15.99
C THR A 84 -18.20 -19.05 15.81
N PRO A 85 -17.96 -20.20 16.48
CA PRO A 85 -18.94 -21.30 16.50
C PRO A 85 -20.32 -20.87 17.02
N ASP A 86 -20.36 -19.83 17.86
CA ASP A 86 -21.58 -19.26 18.44
C ASP A 86 -22.28 -18.25 17.52
N GLY A 87 -21.73 -17.99 16.32
CA GLY A 87 -22.39 -17.19 15.29
C GLY A 87 -22.18 -15.68 15.36
N TYR A 88 -21.15 -15.19 16.05
CA TYR A 88 -20.79 -13.76 16.05
C TYR A 88 -19.39 -13.50 15.45
N PRO A 89 -19.15 -12.33 14.84
CA PRO A 89 -17.84 -12.00 14.30
C PRO A 89 -16.83 -11.71 15.42
N LYS A 90 -15.58 -12.15 15.24
CA LYS A 90 -14.47 -11.89 16.14
C LYS A 90 -13.26 -11.42 15.36
N TRP A 91 -12.66 -10.32 15.84
CA TRP A 91 -11.36 -9.87 15.36
C TRP A 91 -10.27 -10.86 15.73
N VAL A 92 -9.47 -11.24 14.75
CA VAL A 92 -8.30 -12.10 14.89
C VAL A 92 -7.12 -11.50 14.13
N VAL A 93 -5.93 -12.02 14.41
CA VAL A 93 -4.75 -11.81 13.56
C VAL A 93 -4.58 -13.07 12.74
N ALA A 94 -4.81 -12.96 11.44
CA ALA A 94 -4.50 -14.03 10.48
C ALA A 94 -3.05 -13.90 10.03
N TYR A 95 -2.43 -15.02 9.67
CA TYR A 95 -1.04 -15.09 9.27
C TYR A 95 -0.94 -15.68 7.87
N ASP A 96 -0.52 -14.87 6.90
CA ASP A 96 -0.27 -15.33 5.55
C ASP A 96 1.22 -15.68 5.36
N PRO A 97 1.54 -16.71 4.55
CA PRO A 97 2.91 -16.96 4.14
C PRO A 97 3.43 -15.75 3.35
N ARG A 98 4.69 -15.39 3.59
CA ARG A 98 5.35 -14.28 2.91
C ARG A 98 5.29 -14.47 1.39
N ARG A 99 4.86 -13.42 0.67
CA ARG A 99 5.03 -13.35 -0.79
C ARG A 99 6.34 -12.62 -1.08
N ASP A 100 7.33 -13.38 -1.57
CA ASP A 100 8.55 -12.76 -2.05
C ASP A 100 8.27 -11.91 -3.29
N PRO A 101 8.93 -10.75 -3.43
CA PRO A 101 8.72 -9.85 -4.56
C PRO A 101 9.07 -10.50 -5.91
N GLU A 102 9.88 -11.56 -5.92
CA GLU A 102 10.23 -12.35 -7.11
C GLU A 102 9.10 -13.25 -7.62
N GLN A 103 8.00 -13.41 -6.85
CA GLN A 103 6.85 -14.24 -7.21
C GLN A 103 5.62 -13.43 -7.67
N LEU A 104 5.73 -12.11 -7.80
CA LEU A 104 4.67 -11.33 -8.44
C LEU A 104 4.50 -11.81 -9.88
N PRO A 105 3.29 -12.24 -10.31
CA PRO A 105 3.06 -12.55 -11.70
C PRO A 105 3.37 -11.29 -12.50
N THR A 106 4.42 -11.37 -13.33
CA THR A 106 4.59 -10.42 -14.43
C THR A 106 3.28 -10.44 -15.18
N GLU A 107 2.62 -9.28 -15.25
CA GLU A 107 1.32 -9.13 -15.88
C GLU A 107 1.26 -9.97 -17.15
N THR A 108 0.23 -10.81 -17.22
CA THR A 108 -0.09 -11.52 -18.45
C THR A 108 -0.42 -10.44 -19.48
N ALA A 109 0.49 -10.23 -20.42
CA ALA A 109 0.28 -9.35 -21.56
C ALA A 109 -1.10 -9.67 -22.17
N PRO A 110 -1.89 -8.64 -22.55
CA PRO A 110 -3.17 -8.90 -23.17
C PRO A 110 -2.92 -9.68 -24.46
N ALA A 111 -3.56 -10.85 -24.58
CA ALA A 111 -3.63 -11.57 -25.84
C ALA A 111 -4.38 -10.69 -26.85
N LEU A 112 -3.79 -10.63 -28.05
CA LEU A 112 -4.17 -9.89 -29.26
C LEU A 112 -5.68 -9.71 -29.49
#